data_AF-A0A2V9VKM8-F1
#
_entry.id   AF-A0A2V9VKM8-F1
#
_cell.length_a   1.000
_cell.length_b   1.000
_cell.length_c   1.000
_cell.angle_alpha   90.00
_cell.angle_beta   90.00
_cell.angle_gamma   90.00
#
_symmetry.space_group_name_H-M   'P 1'
#
loop_
_entity.id
_entity.type
_entity.pdbx_description
1 polymer ?
#
loop_
_entity_poly.entity_id
_entity_poly.type
_entity_poly.pdbx_seq_one_letter_code
_entity_poly.pdbx_strand_id
1 'polypeptide(L)'
;EVRAVGYFLHLEPGASALYGGTWRPDRRSLAKIRDAIAWKADRWKKAKRGLTLEGDCLTRAPRGYAENHPLIDDLKRQDFVVSVAFSDAQLCGAGFLRDVTAAAKKMRPLLEFLAQAQGLQF
;
A
#
# COMPACT_ATOMS: atom_id res chain seq x y z
N GLU A 1 -6.83 -16.02 -4.63
CA GLU A 1 -6.72 -14.80 -3.79
C GLU A 1 -5.24 -14.45 -3.67
N VAL A 2 -4.79 -13.32 -4.21
CA VAL A 2 -3.38 -12.91 -4.15
C VAL A 2 -3.19 -12.05 -2.90
N ARG A 3 -2.59 -12.62 -1.86
CA ARG A 3 -2.25 -11.91 -0.60
C ARG A 3 -0.80 -11.39 -0.60
N ALA A 4 -0.23 -11.21 -1.78
CA ALA A 4 1.14 -10.77 -1.99
C ALA A 4 1.19 -9.27 -2.31
N VAL A 5 2.35 -8.67 -2.10
CA VAL A 5 2.60 -7.29 -2.52
C VAL A 5 2.56 -7.20 -4.04
N GLY A 6 1.71 -6.32 -4.58
CA GLY A 6 1.58 -6.20 -6.02
C GLY A 6 0.70 -5.06 -6.47
N TYR A 7 0.52 -4.99 -7.78
CA TYR A 7 -0.41 -4.10 -8.45
C TYR A 7 -1.64 -4.87 -8.89
N PHE A 8 -2.81 -4.23 -8.82
CA PHE A 8 -4.06 -4.74 -9.37
C PHE A 8 -4.75 -3.62 -10.16
N LEU A 9 -4.97 -3.83 -11.46
CA LEU A 9 -5.69 -2.90 -12.30
C LEU A 9 -7.15 -3.35 -12.41
N HIS A 10 -8.05 -2.57 -11.83
CA HIS A 10 -9.49 -2.74 -11.98
C HIS A 10 -9.97 -1.94 -13.19
N LEU A 11 -10.72 -2.57 -14.08
CA LEU A 11 -11.29 -1.96 -15.27
C LEU A 11 -12.80 -2.14 -15.26
N GLU A 12 -13.49 -1.02 -15.09
CA GLU A 12 -14.94 -0.90 -15.06
C GLU A 12 -15.32 0.49 -15.59
N PRO A 13 -16.31 0.60 -16.49
CA PRO A 13 -16.80 1.89 -16.97
C PRO A 13 -17.17 2.82 -15.81
N GLY A 14 -16.56 4.01 -15.76
CA GLY A 14 -16.77 5.00 -14.70
C GLY A 14 -16.13 4.70 -13.35
N ALA A 15 -15.51 3.53 -13.15
CA ALA A 15 -14.99 3.10 -11.84
C ALA A 15 -13.63 2.39 -11.91
N SER A 16 -12.78 2.73 -12.87
CA SER A 16 -11.49 2.09 -13.07
C SER A 16 -10.38 2.69 -12.18
N ALA A 17 -9.50 1.83 -11.66
CA ALA A 17 -8.41 2.25 -10.79
C ALA A 17 -7.23 1.27 -10.79
N LEU A 18 -6.01 1.80 -10.62
CA LEU A 18 -4.85 1.00 -10.26
C LEU A 18 -4.71 0.97 -8.73
N TYR A 19 -4.70 -0.21 -8.16
CA TYR A 19 -4.40 -0.48 -6.77
C TYR A 19 -2.96 -0.98 -6.64
N GLY A 20 -2.31 -0.64 -5.53
CA GLY A 20 -0.98 -1.10 -5.20
C GLY A 20 -0.81 -1.34 -3.70
N GLY A 21 -0.05 -2.36 -3.34
CA GLY A 21 0.29 -2.66 -1.95
C GLY A 21 -0.04 -4.09 -1.55
N THR A 22 -0.49 -4.29 -0.31
CA THR A 22 -0.95 -5.59 0.19
C THR A 22 -2.28 -5.46 0.89
N TRP A 23 -3.25 -6.25 0.46
CA TRP A 23 -4.57 -6.35 1.07
C TRP A 23 -4.64 -7.61 1.93
N ARG A 24 -5.12 -7.45 3.17
CA ARG A 24 -5.28 -8.52 4.18
C ARG A 24 -4.11 -9.53 4.19
N PRO A 25 -2.87 -9.07 4.42
CA PRO A 25 -1.73 -9.97 4.59
C PRO A 25 -1.99 -10.94 5.74
N ASP A 26 -1.40 -12.14 5.66
CA ASP A 26 -1.48 -13.10 6.76
C ASP A 26 -0.81 -12.55 8.03
N ARG A 27 -1.09 -13.18 9.19
CA ARG A 27 -0.62 -12.69 10.50
C ARG A 27 0.90 -12.51 10.57
N ARG A 28 1.68 -13.39 9.93
CA ARG A 28 3.15 -13.32 9.95
C ARG A 28 3.63 -12.15 9.11
N SER A 29 3.07 -11.97 7.92
CA SER A 29 3.39 -10.86 7.03
C SER A 29 2.99 -9.51 7.64
N LEU A 30 1.81 -9.43 8.25
CA LEU A 30 1.33 -8.25 8.94
C LEU A 30 2.24 -7.84 10.12
N ALA A 31 2.69 -8.82 10.92
CA ALA A 31 3.63 -8.58 12.01
C ALA A 31 4.97 -8.01 11.49
N LYS A 32 5.54 -8.64 10.45
CA LYS A 32 6.77 -8.17 9.81
C LYS A 32 6.66 -6.74 9.26
N ILE A 33 5.53 -6.39 8.65
CA ILE A 33 5.28 -5.04 8.14
C ILE A 33 5.23 -4.04 9.28
N ARG A 34 4.50 -4.32 10.36
CA ARG A 34 4.41 -3.44 11.54
C ARG A 34 5.76 -3.25 12.21
N ASP A 35 6.55 -4.32 12.34
CA ASP A 35 7.92 -4.22 12.84
C ASP A 35 8.75 -3.32 11.93
N ALA A 36 8.73 -3.53 10.62
CA ALA A 36 9.45 -2.67 9.69
C ALA A 36 9.02 -1.20 9.80
N ILE A 37 7.73 -0.90 9.99
CA ILE A 37 7.22 0.46 10.20
C ILE A 37 7.81 1.07 11.48
N ALA A 38 7.79 0.33 12.60
CA ALA A 38 8.31 0.80 13.88
C ALA A 38 9.83 1.02 13.84
N TRP A 39 10.58 0.05 13.31
CA TRP A 39 12.05 0.08 13.28
C TRP A 39 12.63 0.98 12.17
N LYS A 40 11.88 1.22 11.08
CA LYS A 40 12.35 2.01 9.92
C LYS A 40 11.41 3.17 9.61
N ALA A 41 11.02 3.91 10.66
CA ALA A 41 10.04 4.99 10.61
C ALA A 41 10.28 6.02 9.48
N ASP A 42 11.51 6.48 9.27
CA ASP A 42 11.81 7.47 8.23
C ASP A 42 11.67 6.90 6.82
N ARG A 43 12.07 5.63 6.62
CA ARG A 43 11.87 4.94 5.34
C ARG A 43 10.39 4.74 5.05
N TRP A 44 9.61 4.38 6.06
CA TRP A 44 8.15 4.28 5.95
C TRP A 44 7.52 5.61 5.55
N LYS A 45 7.80 6.69 6.30
CA LYS A 45 7.28 8.04 6.01
C LYS A 45 7.61 8.49 4.59
N LYS A 46 8.84 8.21 4.12
CA LYS A 46 9.26 8.50 2.75
C LYS A 46 8.50 7.65 1.73
N ALA A 47 8.32 6.36 1.99
CA ALA A 47 7.66 5.41 1.09
C ALA A 47 6.18 5.74 0.87
N LYS A 48 5.47 6.19 1.91
CA LYS A 48 4.04 6.56 1.83
C LYS A 48 3.78 8.03 1.44
N ARG A 49 4.82 8.83 1.19
CA ARG A 49 4.68 10.27 1.00
C ARG A 49 3.81 10.58 -0.23
N GLY A 50 2.75 11.37 -0.04
CA GLY A 50 1.84 11.74 -1.12
C GLY A 50 0.90 10.61 -1.57
N LEU A 51 0.79 9.56 -0.75
CA LEU A 51 -0.14 8.45 -0.92
C LEU A 51 -1.14 8.42 0.26
N THR A 52 -2.38 8.09 -0.03
CA THR A 52 -3.42 7.85 0.97
C THR A 52 -3.59 6.34 1.11
N LEU A 53 -3.31 5.81 2.29
CA LEU A 53 -3.52 4.39 2.58
C LEU A 53 -5.00 4.12 2.89
N GLU A 54 -5.53 3.10 2.25
CA GLU A 54 -6.92 2.65 2.33
C GLU A 54 -7.04 1.30 3.06
N GLY A 55 -8.27 0.94 3.42
CA GLY A 55 -8.62 -0.33 4.05
C GLY A 55 -8.73 -0.27 5.58
N ASP A 56 -8.81 -1.47 6.18
CA ASP A 56 -9.22 -1.64 7.57
C ASP A 56 -8.12 -1.26 8.56
N CYS A 57 -8.54 -0.76 9.73
CA CYS A 57 -7.67 -0.42 10.85
C CYS A 57 -8.24 -0.96 12.17
N LEU A 58 -7.35 -1.37 13.07
CA LEU A 58 -7.71 -1.68 14.44
C LEU A 58 -8.13 -0.41 15.18
N THR A 59 -9.10 -0.55 16.09
CA THR A 59 -9.51 0.56 16.99
C THR A 59 -8.46 0.82 18.08
N ARG A 60 -7.83 -0.25 18.60
CA ARG A 60 -6.82 -0.20 19.66
C ARG A 60 -5.41 -0.48 19.13
N ALA A 61 -4.41 -0.03 19.87
CA ALA A 61 -3.01 -0.33 19.58
C ALA A 61 -2.80 -1.87 19.48
N PRO A 62 -2.10 -2.37 18.45
CA PRO A 62 -1.75 -3.78 18.38
C PRO A 62 -0.80 -4.16 19.53
N ARG A 63 -0.95 -5.39 20.05
CA ARG A 63 -0.07 -5.92 21.09
C ARG A 63 1.39 -5.84 20.64
N GLY A 64 2.25 -5.35 21.53
CA GLY A 64 3.70 -5.22 21.28
C GLY A 64 4.15 -3.80 20.87
N TYR A 65 3.22 -2.86 20.71
CA TYR A 65 3.54 -1.46 20.41
C TYR A 65 2.95 -0.53 21.47
N ALA A 66 3.70 0.50 21.86
CA ALA A 66 3.23 1.48 22.82
C ALA A 66 2.07 2.31 22.24
N GLU A 67 1.07 2.63 23.06
CA GLU A 67 -0.10 3.40 22.61
C GLU A 67 0.26 4.81 22.11
N ASN A 68 1.33 5.39 22.65
CA ASN A 68 1.86 6.70 22.27
C ASN A 68 2.95 6.63 21.18
N HIS A 69 3.10 5.49 20.48
CA HIS A 69 4.07 5.38 19.41
C HIS A 69 3.79 6.42 18.29
N PRO A 70 4.80 7.13 17.76
CA PRO A 70 4.59 8.23 16.80
C PRO A 70 3.98 7.80 15.47
N LEU A 71 3.99 6.50 15.17
CA LEU A 71 3.36 5.88 14.00
C LEU A 71 2.21 4.95 14.36
N ILE A 72 1.57 5.14 15.53
CA ILE A 72 0.55 4.20 16.03
C ILE A 72 -0.62 4.01 15.05
N ASP A 73 -1.03 5.05 14.34
CA ASP A 73 -2.11 4.96 13.35
C ASP A 73 -1.73 4.09 12.14
N ASP A 74 -0.46 4.12 11.74
CA ASP A 74 0.04 3.21 10.71
C ASP A 74 0.17 1.77 11.22
N LEU A 75 0.58 1.60 12.49
CA LEU A 75 0.67 0.28 13.11
C LEU A 75 -0.71 -0.38 13.29
N LYS A 76 -1.77 0.41 13.52
CA LYS A 76 -3.15 -0.07 13.61
C LYS A 76 -3.68 -0.63 12.29
N ARG A 77 -3.10 -0.27 11.14
CA ARG A 77 -3.56 -0.73 9.83
C ARG A 77 -3.53 -2.25 9.72
N GLN A 78 -4.53 -2.78 9.05
CA GLN A 78 -4.63 -4.18 8.65
C GLN A 78 -4.36 -4.32 7.15
N ASP A 79 -4.68 -3.29 6.38
CA ASP A 79 -4.42 -3.17 4.96
C ASP A 79 -3.39 -2.06 4.67
N PHE A 80 -2.56 -2.30 3.66
CA PHE A 80 -1.58 -1.33 3.17
C PHE A 80 -1.76 -1.16 1.67
N VAL A 81 -2.92 -0.64 1.29
CA VAL A 81 -3.34 -0.46 -0.11
C VAL A 81 -3.42 1.04 -0.42
N VAL A 82 -3.06 1.40 -1.65
CA VAL A 82 -3.26 2.73 -2.22
C VAL A 82 -3.91 2.58 -3.59
N SER A 83 -4.67 3.58 -4.01
CA SER A 83 -5.29 3.59 -5.34
C SER A 83 -5.00 4.88 -6.12
N VAL A 84 -5.08 4.77 -7.45
CA VAL A 84 -5.20 5.91 -8.37
C VAL A 84 -6.34 5.59 -9.33
N ALA A 85 -7.38 6.41 -9.28
CA ALA A 85 -8.52 6.31 -10.18
C ALA A 85 -8.19 6.88 -11.57
N PHE A 86 -8.84 6.34 -12.59
CA PHE A 86 -8.74 6.78 -13.98
C PHE A 86 -10.13 6.99 -14.56
N SER A 87 -10.29 8.02 -15.39
CA SER A 87 -11.50 8.17 -16.21
C SER A 87 -11.46 7.27 -17.43
N ASP A 88 -12.62 6.94 -17.98
CA ASP A 88 -12.74 6.15 -19.21
C ASP A 88 -11.96 6.79 -20.38
N ALA A 89 -11.92 8.13 -20.44
CA ALA A 89 -11.16 8.85 -21.46
C ALA A 89 -9.64 8.63 -21.35
N GLN A 90 -9.11 8.53 -20.12
CA GLN A 90 -7.69 8.23 -19.91
C GLN A 90 -7.35 6.80 -20.32
N LEU A 91 -8.26 5.85 -20.06
CA LEU A 91 -8.04 4.42 -20.32
C LEU A 91 -8.21 4.05 -21.80
N CYS A 92 -9.16 4.69 -22.48
CA CYS A 92 -9.39 4.50 -23.91
C CYS A 92 -8.47 5.37 -24.79
N GLY A 93 -7.69 6.27 -24.18
CA GLY A 93 -6.77 7.16 -24.89
C GLY A 93 -5.40 6.51 -25.17
N ALA A 94 -4.68 7.03 -26.16
CA ALA A 94 -3.32 6.57 -26.50
C ALA A 94 -2.30 6.74 -25.35
N GLY A 95 -2.62 7.57 -24.34
CA GLY A 95 -1.80 7.79 -23.15
C GLY A 95 -1.98 6.75 -22.04
N PHE A 96 -2.91 5.80 -22.18
CA PHE A 96 -3.27 4.84 -21.12
C PHE A 96 -2.07 4.19 -20.43
N LEU A 97 -1.19 3.53 -21.20
CA LEU A 97 -0.04 2.82 -20.63
C LEU A 97 0.93 3.77 -19.92
N ARG A 98 1.11 4.99 -20.43
CA ARG A 98 1.95 6.01 -19.80
C ARG A 98 1.38 6.41 -18.45
N ASP A 99 0.07 6.66 -18.39
CA ASP A 99 -0.60 7.16 -17.19
C ASP A 99 -0.66 6.08 -16.10
N VAL A 100 -0.97 4.83 -16.45
CA VAL A 100 -0.88 3.67 -15.52
C VAL A 100 0.54 3.45 -15.05
N THR A 101 1.54 3.53 -15.94
CA THR A 101 2.95 3.38 -15.56
C THR A 101 3.39 4.50 -14.61
N ALA A 102 2.95 5.73 -14.83
CA ALA A 102 3.24 6.85 -13.94
C ALA A 102 2.63 6.63 -12.55
N ALA A 103 1.38 6.15 -12.47
CA ALA A 103 0.75 5.77 -11.22
C ALA A 103 1.51 4.63 -10.51
N ALA A 104 1.88 3.57 -11.23
CA ALA A 104 2.65 2.46 -10.69
C ALA A 104 4.00 2.93 -10.11
N LYS A 105 4.73 3.79 -10.85
CA LYS A 105 5.99 4.41 -10.39
C LYS A 105 5.80 5.24 -9.13
N LYS A 106 4.70 5.99 -9.02
CA LYS A 106 4.37 6.78 -7.81
C LYS A 106 4.16 5.88 -6.59
N MET A 107 3.52 4.72 -6.76
CA MET A 107 3.26 3.77 -5.66
C MET A 107 4.47 2.89 -5.33
N ARG A 108 5.41 2.71 -6.27
CA ARG A 108 6.54 1.77 -6.16
C ARG A 108 7.31 1.83 -4.84
N PRO A 109 7.66 3.00 -4.26
CA PRO A 109 8.38 3.04 -2.99
C PRO A 109 7.63 2.37 -1.83
N LEU A 110 6.30 2.46 -1.80
CA LEU A 110 5.48 1.76 -0.82
C LEU A 110 5.55 0.24 -1.01
N LEU A 111 5.39 -0.23 -2.25
CA LEU A 111 5.42 -1.66 -2.55
C LEU A 111 6.80 -2.27 -2.26
N GLU A 112 7.88 -1.57 -2.61
CA GLU A 112 9.25 -1.99 -2.24
C GLU A 112 9.42 -2.12 -0.73
N PHE A 113 8.92 -1.16 0.05
CA PHE A 113 8.99 -1.23 1.50
C PHE A 113 8.25 -2.46 2.04
N LEU A 114 7.03 -2.70 1.56
CA LEU A 114 6.19 -3.83 1.98
C LEU A 114 6.83 -5.18 1.60
N ALA A 115 7.39 -5.29 0.39
CA ALA A 115 8.07 -6.49 -0.07
C ALA A 115 9.34 -6.77 0.76
N GLN A 116 10.18 -5.75 0.96
CA GLN A 116 11.40 -5.86 1.77
C GLN A 116 11.10 -6.22 3.23
N ALA A 117 10.03 -5.68 3.82
CA ALA A 117 9.59 -6.04 5.17
C ALA A 117 9.30 -7.55 5.29
N GLN A 118 8.80 -8.15 4.21
CA GLN A 118 8.45 -9.56 4.18
C GLN A 118 9.61 -10.48 3.77
N GLY A 119 10.72 -9.91 3.26
CA GLY A 119 11.87 -10.64 2.73
C GLY A 119 11.72 -11.03 1.25
N LEU A 120 10.90 -10.30 0.51
CA LEU A 120 10.62 -10.51 -0.91
C LEU A 120 11.40 -9.51 -1.79
N GLN A 121 11.66 -9.90 -3.04
CA GLN A 121 12.18 -9.01 -4.08
C GLN A 121 11.03 -8.27 -4.79
N PHE A 122 11.27 -7.02 -5.22
CA PHE A 122 10.30 -6.17 -5.91
C PHE A 122 11.00 -5.20 -6.88
#